data_AF-A0A538DUS3-F1
#
_entry.id   AF-A0A538DUS3-F1
#
_cell.length_a   1.000
_cell.length_b   1.000
_cell.length_c   1.000
_cell.angle_alpha   90.00
_cell.angle_beta   90.00
_cell.angle_gamma   90.00
#
_symmetry.space_group_name_H-M   'P 1'
#
loop_
_entity.id
_entity.type
_entity.pdbx_description
1 polymer ?
#
loop_
_entity_poly.entity_id
_entity_poly.type
_entity_poly.pdbx_seq_one_letter_code
_entity_poly.pdbx_strand_id
1 'polypeptide(L)'
;MISFDLTVEQRELQGLAHEFAERELRPIAAEWDAREAYPPDLLAKATRAGLTAYAIPAEYGGGGVDAVTSALLAEELSWGCAGLASTLQATMFPVRPLLQFGTEVQRERYLPLLARLDGTLAAIAFTEPHAGSDLGAIRAQAERDGDEYVLNGEKVYITNGGIADITVVFAKIDGELTAFLVERDDPGVAAGRVERKLGLRASHTGSVLLESARVPADRRLGEEGQGFELALDFFQASRPQVAAAAVGVARAAFEYATEYARSREAFGRAILSRQGIGFKLADMAMLVEAARLLVWRAAAAVDGGEDAGLLGSLAKAFAADAAMRITTDAVQVLGGAGIMRDHPVEKWMRDAKVFQVVEGTSEIQRHIVATYLGGGHRDRQGRG
;
A
#
# COMPACT_ATOMS: atom_id res chain seq x y z
N MET A 1 17.03 -4.42 25.77
CA MET A 1 15.71 -4.67 26.39
C MET A 1 14.69 -4.54 25.27
N ILE A 2 13.80 -5.52 25.07
CA ILE A 2 12.74 -5.41 24.05
C ILE A 2 11.69 -4.43 24.58
N SER A 3 11.35 -3.39 23.81
CA SER A 3 10.29 -2.42 24.12
C SER A 3 9.22 -2.46 23.04
N PHE A 4 7.96 -2.35 23.44
CA PHE A 4 6.80 -2.21 22.55
C PHE A 4 6.14 -0.84 22.71
N ASP A 5 6.77 0.06 23.45
CA ASP A 5 6.28 1.40 23.65
C ASP A 5 6.67 2.29 22.47
N LEU A 6 5.66 2.94 21.89
CA LEU A 6 5.89 4.00 20.91
C LEU A 6 6.64 5.18 21.54
N THR A 7 7.50 5.83 20.75
CA THR A 7 8.11 7.11 21.13
C THR A 7 7.05 8.21 21.24
N VAL A 8 7.40 9.35 21.85
CA VAL A 8 6.49 10.50 21.95
C VAL A 8 6.06 10.96 20.55
N GLU A 9 7.02 11.14 19.66
CA GLU A 9 6.79 11.54 18.26
C GLU A 9 5.91 10.53 17.51
N GLN A 10 6.16 9.23 17.65
CA GLN A 10 5.32 8.19 17.05
C GLN A 10 3.86 8.26 17.54
N ARG A 11 3.63 8.52 18.83
CA ARG A 11 2.27 8.68 19.38
C ARG A 11 1.59 9.95 18.87
N GLU A 12 2.32 11.05 18.76
CA GLU A 12 1.78 12.31 18.23
C GLU A 12 1.37 12.17 16.76
N LEU A 13 2.23 11.57 15.94
CA LEU A 13 1.94 11.30 14.53
C LEU A 13 0.82 10.26 14.33
N GLN A 14 0.79 9.22 15.17
CA GLN A 14 -0.34 8.28 15.19
C GLN A 14 -1.66 9.01 15.52
N GLY A 15 -1.66 9.86 16.56
CA GLY A 15 -2.83 10.64 16.95
C GLY A 15 -3.31 11.58 15.84
N LEU A 16 -2.38 12.27 15.18
CA LEU A 16 -2.66 13.13 14.03
C LEU A 16 -3.33 12.35 12.88
N ALA A 17 -2.78 11.20 12.52
CA ALA A 17 -3.35 10.36 11.46
C ALA A 17 -4.73 9.81 11.84
N HIS A 18 -4.93 9.44 13.12
CA HIS A 18 -6.23 9.00 13.62
C HIS A 18 -7.28 10.10 13.55
N GLU A 19 -6.96 11.31 14.01
CA GLU A 19 -7.86 12.48 13.96
C GLU A 19 -8.24 12.82 12.52
N PHE A 20 -7.27 12.79 11.59
CA PHE A 20 -7.55 12.96 10.17
C PHE A 20 -8.43 11.84 9.61
N ALA A 21 -8.16 10.59 9.96
CA ALA A 21 -8.94 9.44 9.52
C ALA A 21 -10.39 9.51 10.01
N GLU A 22 -10.61 9.91 11.27
CA GLU A 22 -11.93 10.06 11.87
C GLU A 22 -12.73 11.23 11.25
N ARG A 23 -12.08 12.37 10.99
CA ARG A 23 -12.76 13.60 10.54
C ARG A 23 -12.88 13.71 9.03
N GLU A 24 -11.86 13.30 8.28
CA GLU A 24 -11.76 13.56 6.84
C GLU A 24 -11.98 12.31 5.98
N LEU A 25 -11.69 11.09 6.51
CA LEU A 25 -11.82 9.85 5.73
C LEU A 25 -13.12 9.09 6.03
N ARG A 26 -13.37 8.77 7.30
CA ARG A 26 -14.50 7.93 7.70
C ARG A 26 -15.86 8.50 7.26
N PRO A 27 -16.17 9.80 7.43
CA PRO A 27 -17.51 10.34 7.15
C PRO A 27 -17.89 10.27 5.67
N ILE A 28 -16.90 10.33 4.78
CA ILE A 28 -17.11 10.33 3.32
C ILE A 28 -16.91 8.93 2.69
N ALA A 29 -16.47 7.94 3.47
CA ALA A 29 -16.04 6.64 2.97
C ALA A 29 -17.13 5.88 2.19
N ALA A 30 -18.38 5.93 2.66
CA ALA A 30 -19.50 5.23 2.03
C ALA A 30 -19.91 5.88 0.70
N GLU A 31 -19.94 7.22 0.67
CA GLU A 31 -20.28 7.99 -0.53
C GLU A 31 -19.27 7.73 -1.66
N TRP A 32 -17.98 7.79 -1.35
CA TRP A 32 -16.93 7.61 -2.37
C TRP A 32 -16.73 6.14 -2.77
N ASP A 33 -17.03 5.18 -1.89
CA ASP A 33 -17.14 3.77 -2.30
C ASP A 33 -18.28 3.58 -3.31
N ALA A 34 -19.44 4.17 -3.06
CA ALA A 34 -20.59 4.07 -3.96
C ALA A 34 -20.31 4.71 -5.33
N ARG A 35 -19.59 5.85 -5.35
CA ARG A 35 -19.19 6.56 -6.57
C ARG A 35 -18.08 5.89 -7.37
N GLU A 36 -17.33 4.96 -6.76
CA GLU A 36 -16.14 4.35 -7.37
C GLU A 36 -15.10 5.39 -7.82
N ALA A 37 -14.89 6.43 -7.01
CA ALA A 37 -14.08 7.58 -7.38
C ALA A 37 -13.28 8.11 -6.19
N TYR A 38 -12.30 8.95 -6.50
CA TYR A 38 -11.43 9.62 -5.55
C TYR A 38 -11.86 11.09 -5.35
N PRO A 39 -11.94 11.61 -4.11
CA PRO A 39 -12.26 13.01 -3.85
C PRO A 39 -11.13 13.95 -4.30
N PRO A 40 -11.38 14.92 -5.20
CA PRO A 40 -10.33 15.79 -5.74
C PRO A 40 -9.51 16.54 -4.67
N ASP A 41 -10.14 17.03 -3.61
CA ASP A 41 -9.48 17.86 -2.60
C ASP A 41 -8.78 17.04 -1.49
N LEU A 42 -8.96 15.71 -1.48
CA LEU A 42 -8.45 14.89 -0.37
C LEU A 42 -6.92 14.90 -0.31
N LEU A 43 -6.24 14.94 -1.46
CA LEU A 43 -4.78 14.94 -1.52
C LEU A 43 -4.24 16.20 -0.86
N ALA A 44 -4.69 17.38 -1.33
CA ALA A 44 -4.27 18.66 -0.79
C ALA A 44 -4.56 18.79 0.72
N LYS A 45 -5.69 18.26 1.20
CA LYS A 45 -6.00 18.19 2.65
C LYS A 45 -4.98 17.34 3.41
N ALA A 46 -4.73 16.12 2.94
CA ALA A 46 -3.80 15.19 3.58
C ALA A 46 -2.37 15.74 3.57
N THR A 47 -1.94 16.37 2.47
CA THR A 47 -0.62 16.97 2.35
C THR A 47 -0.43 18.15 3.31
N ARG A 48 -1.41 19.07 3.40
CA ARG A 48 -1.35 20.18 4.37
C ARG A 48 -1.37 19.71 5.83
N ALA A 49 -1.94 18.54 6.08
CA ALA A 49 -1.89 17.88 7.39
C ALA A 49 -0.56 17.12 7.63
N GLY A 50 0.36 17.08 6.65
CA GLY A 50 1.65 16.37 6.77
C GLY A 50 1.58 14.86 6.55
N LEU A 51 0.49 14.34 5.97
CA LEU A 51 0.20 12.90 5.90
C LEU A 51 0.54 12.24 4.55
N THR A 52 1.24 12.93 3.65
CA THR A 52 1.62 12.39 2.32
C THR A 52 3.09 12.56 1.95
N ALA A 53 3.89 13.28 2.75
CA ALA A 53 5.32 13.51 2.51
C ALA A 53 6.18 13.06 3.71
N TYR A 54 5.60 12.26 4.61
CA TYR A 54 6.17 11.96 5.92
C TYR A 54 7.52 11.22 5.83
N ALA A 55 7.71 10.31 4.86
CA ALA A 55 8.96 9.56 4.72
C ALA A 55 9.99 10.19 3.77
N ILE A 56 9.66 11.34 3.16
CA ILE A 56 10.64 12.09 2.36
C ILE A 56 11.61 12.77 3.33
N PRO A 57 12.95 12.71 3.13
CA PRO A 57 13.90 13.38 4.02
C PRO A 57 13.62 14.88 4.15
N ALA A 58 13.93 15.45 5.32
CA ALA A 58 13.65 16.85 5.62
C ALA A 58 14.34 17.84 4.65
N GLU A 59 15.53 17.50 4.16
CA GLU A 59 16.27 18.31 3.17
C GLU A 59 15.54 18.44 1.82
N TYR A 60 14.64 17.50 1.51
CA TYR A 60 13.77 17.56 0.33
C TYR A 60 12.34 18.02 0.67
N GLY A 61 12.10 18.56 1.87
CA GLY A 61 10.83 19.15 2.29
C GLY A 61 9.82 18.19 2.93
N GLY A 62 10.24 16.97 3.29
CA GLY A 62 9.39 15.99 3.97
C GLY A 62 9.58 15.88 5.49
N GLY A 63 9.01 14.83 6.08
CA GLY A 63 9.07 14.57 7.53
C GLY A 63 10.25 13.71 7.99
N GLY A 64 10.90 12.97 7.07
CA GLY A 64 12.00 12.06 7.37
C GLY A 64 11.66 10.93 8.35
N VAL A 65 10.39 10.54 8.46
CA VAL A 65 9.98 9.52 9.45
C VAL A 65 10.36 8.11 9.02
N ASP A 66 10.61 7.27 10.01
CA ASP A 66 11.02 5.88 9.83
C ASP A 66 9.86 4.97 9.33
N ALA A 67 10.19 3.73 8.97
CA ALA A 67 9.25 2.74 8.45
C ALA A 67 8.24 2.30 9.51
N VAL A 68 8.63 2.20 10.80
CA VAL A 68 7.70 1.91 11.90
C VAL A 68 6.63 3.00 11.99
N THR A 69 7.03 4.27 11.98
CA THR A 69 6.13 5.42 12.01
C THR A 69 5.26 5.46 10.77
N SER A 70 5.83 5.19 9.59
CA SER A 70 5.08 5.05 8.34
C SER A 70 4.00 3.97 8.42
N ALA A 71 4.29 2.84 9.09
CA ALA A 71 3.31 1.78 9.31
C ALA A 71 2.18 2.21 10.27
N LEU A 72 2.50 2.97 11.33
CA LEU A 72 1.47 3.54 12.22
C LEU A 72 0.51 4.45 11.45
N LEU A 73 1.05 5.37 10.64
CA LEU A 73 0.24 6.26 9.80
C LEU A 73 -0.64 5.47 8.82
N ALA A 74 -0.08 4.42 8.19
CA ALA A 74 -0.82 3.58 7.27
C ALA A 74 -1.97 2.81 7.94
N GLU A 75 -1.77 2.31 9.16
CA GLU A 75 -2.80 1.66 9.97
C GLU A 75 -3.95 2.63 10.28
N GLU A 76 -3.64 3.83 10.77
CA GLU A 76 -4.65 4.84 11.15
C GLU A 76 -5.47 5.35 9.95
N LEU A 77 -4.82 5.68 8.83
CA LEU A 77 -5.52 6.13 7.64
C LEU A 77 -6.43 5.03 7.06
N SER A 78 -5.95 3.79 7.07
CA SER A 78 -6.71 2.64 6.56
C SER A 78 -7.84 2.23 7.49
N TRP A 79 -7.68 2.46 8.80
CA TRP A 79 -8.79 2.38 9.74
C TRP A 79 -9.92 3.29 9.26
N GLY A 80 -9.65 4.55 8.94
CA GLY A 80 -10.66 5.51 8.42
C GLY A 80 -11.30 5.07 7.11
N CYS A 81 -10.51 4.81 6.07
CA CYS A 81 -10.96 4.21 4.82
C CYS A 81 -9.80 3.75 3.96
N ALA A 82 -9.55 2.43 3.86
CA ALA A 82 -8.48 1.90 3.03
C ALA A 82 -8.53 2.32 1.56
N GLY A 83 -9.72 2.47 0.95
CA GLY A 83 -9.83 2.95 -0.43
C GLY A 83 -9.28 4.37 -0.63
N LEU A 84 -9.67 5.29 0.25
CA LEU A 84 -9.17 6.67 0.22
C LEU A 84 -7.69 6.75 0.60
N ALA A 85 -7.31 6.02 1.64
CA ALA A 85 -5.92 5.95 2.11
C ALA A 85 -4.98 5.38 1.05
N SER A 86 -5.43 4.42 0.22
CA SER A 86 -4.61 3.82 -0.83
C SER A 86 -4.11 4.84 -1.85
N THR A 87 -4.95 5.80 -2.25
CA THR A 87 -4.53 6.86 -3.19
C THR A 87 -3.48 7.77 -2.57
N LEU A 88 -3.64 8.12 -1.27
CA LEU A 88 -2.67 8.93 -0.54
C LEU A 88 -1.34 8.20 -0.33
N GLN A 89 -1.38 6.94 0.08
CA GLN A 89 -0.17 6.15 0.33
C GLN A 89 0.60 5.86 -0.96
N ALA A 90 -0.11 5.67 -2.09
CA ALA A 90 0.53 5.43 -3.38
C ALA A 90 1.39 6.61 -3.87
N THR A 91 1.14 7.84 -3.40
CA THR A 91 1.99 8.99 -3.74
C THR A 91 3.42 8.83 -3.21
N MET A 92 3.62 7.97 -2.20
CA MET A 92 4.93 7.70 -1.60
C MET A 92 5.69 6.56 -2.28
N PHE A 93 5.08 5.82 -3.22
CA PHE A 93 5.74 4.68 -3.85
C PHE A 93 7.05 5.00 -4.58
N PRO A 94 7.23 6.17 -5.22
CA PRO A 94 8.52 6.51 -5.82
C PRO A 94 9.62 6.88 -4.83
N VAL A 95 9.30 7.17 -3.56
CA VAL A 95 10.26 7.74 -2.60
C VAL A 95 11.39 6.77 -2.29
N ARG A 96 11.09 5.50 -1.93
CA ARG A 96 12.16 4.51 -1.69
C ARG A 96 13.00 4.23 -2.94
N PRO A 97 12.42 3.97 -4.12
CA PRO A 97 13.18 3.85 -5.37
C PRO A 97 14.09 5.06 -5.65
N LEU A 98 13.62 6.30 -5.46
CA LEU A 98 14.41 7.52 -5.65
C LEU A 98 15.56 7.64 -4.62
N LEU A 99 15.31 7.29 -3.36
CA LEU A 99 16.33 7.36 -2.32
C LEU A 99 17.43 6.32 -2.52
N GLN A 100 17.07 5.09 -2.92
CA GLN A 100 18.02 3.98 -3.03
C GLN A 100 18.73 3.91 -4.39
N PHE A 101 18.03 4.24 -5.48
CA PHE A 101 18.52 4.05 -6.85
C PHE A 101 18.57 5.35 -7.66
N GLY A 102 18.08 6.46 -7.12
CA GLY A 102 18.10 7.75 -7.78
C GLY A 102 19.50 8.35 -7.87
N THR A 103 19.76 9.12 -8.91
CA THR A 103 20.88 10.07 -8.93
C THR A 103 20.55 11.29 -8.05
N GLU A 104 21.56 12.09 -7.70
CA GLU A 104 21.30 13.32 -6.93
C GLU A 104 20.35 14.27 -7.67
N VAL A 105 20.55 14.42 -8.98
CA VAL A 105 19.69 15.25 -9.85
C VAL A 105 18.24 14.76 -9.83
N GLN A 106 18.01 13.44 -9.83
CA GLN A 106 16.66 12.88 -9.71
C GLN A 106 16.06 13.13 -8.33
N ARG A 107 16.82 12.96 -7.25
CA ARG A 107 16.35 13.24 -5.89
C ARG A 107 15.96 14.71 -5.72
N GLU A 108 16.85 15.63 -6.09
CA GLU A 108 16.61 17.08 -6.02
C GLU A 108 15.42 17.53 -6.87
N ARG A 109 15.13 16.84 -7.98
CA ARG A 109 13.97 17.13 -8.83
C ARG A 109 12.67 16.57 -8.27
N TYR A 110 12.64 15.28 -7.96
CA TYR A 110 11.37 14.55 -7.75
C TYR A 110 10.94 14.49 -6.28
N LEU A 111 11.85 14.45 -5.31
CA LEU A 111 11.45 14.39 -3.90
C LEU A 111 10.76 15.69 -3.45
N PRO A 112 11.26 16.90 -3.77
CA PRO A 112 10.53 18.14 -3.46
C PRO A 112 9.21 18.27 -4.21
N LEU A 113 9.12 17.70 -5.42
CA LEU A 113 7.87 17.64 -6.19
C LEU A 113 6.82 16.79 -5.45
N LEU A 114 7.20 15.64 -4.91
CA LEU A 114 6.31 14.79 -4.09
C LEU A 114 5.93 15.42 -2.74
N ALA A 115 6.73 16.38 -2.24
CA ALA A 115 6.48 17.10 -0.99
C ALA A 115 5.64 18.40 -1.14
N ARG A 116 5.21 18.76 -2.36
CA ARG A 116 4.42 19.99 -2.59
C ARG A 116 3.10 19.99 -1.83
N LEU A 117 2.76 21.12 -1.19
CA LEU A 117 1.56 21.27 -0.35
C LEU A 117 0.21 21.13 -1.09
N ASP A 118 0.18 21.35 -2.40
CA ASP A 118 -1.03 21.13 -3.22
C ASP A 118 -1.20 19.66 -3.64
N GLY A 119 -0.21 18.82 -3.33
CA GLY A 119 -0.19 17.39 -3.62
C GLY A 119 0.38 17.07 -5.00
N THR A 120 1.03 15.92 -5.08
CA THR A 120 1.49 15.31 -6.34
C THR A 120 1.05 13.86 -6.32
N LEU A 121 0.24 13.45 -7.29
CA LEU A 121 -0.14 12.05 -7.40
C LEU A 121 1.04 11.27 -7.97
N ALA A 122 1.30 10.11 -7.38
CA ALA A 122 2.32 9.20 -7.87
C ALA A 122 1.83 7.77 -7.92
N ALA A 123 2.53 6.96 -8.71
CA ALA A 123 2.26 5.56 -8.91
C ALA A 123 3.54 4.76 -9.14
N ILE A 124 3.42 3.43 -9.06
CA ILE A 124 4.43 2.48 -9.48
C ILE A 124 3.77 1.38 -10.31
N ALA A 125 4.39 1.00 -11.42
CA ALA A 125 3.77 0.22 -12.47
C ALA A 125 4.60 -1.00 -12.89
N PHE A 126 4.30 -2.12 -12.23
CA PHE A 126 4.86 -3.44 -12.54
C PHE A 126 3.95 -4.22 -13.50
N THR A 127 2.68 -4.36 -13.09
CA THR A 127 1.73 -5.36 -13.59
C THR A 127 1.26 -5.09 -15.01
N GLU A 128 1.14 -6.17 -15.78
CA GLU A 128 0.66 -6.22 -17.15
C GLU A 128 -0.50 -7.23 -17.24
N PRO A 129 -1.32 -7.20 -18.30
CA PRO A 129 -2.49 -8.09 -18.42
C PRO A 129 -2.18 -9.58 -18.22
N HIS A 130 -0.98 -10.03 -18.63
CA HIS A 130 -0.54 -11.42 -18.51
C HIS A 130 0.45 -11.67 -17.36
N ALA A 131 0.94 -10.64 -16.67
CA ALA A 131 2.01 -10.76 -15.68
C ALA A 131 1.76 -9.88 -14.45
N GLY A 132 1.56 -10.52 -13.30
CA GLY A 132 1.46 -9.85 -11.98
C GLY A 132 2.45 -10.42 -10.99
N SER A 133 2.26 -11.69 -10.60
CA SER A 133 3.15 -12.38 -9.66
C SER A 133 4.55 -12.65 -10.20
N ASP A 134 4.67 -12.87 -11.52
CA ASP A 134 5.94 -13.12 -12.20
C ASP A 134 6.43 -11.83 -12.89
N LEU A 135 7.27 -11.07 -12.19
CA LEU A 135 7.89 -9.87 -12.74
C LEU A 135 8.83 -10.17 -13.91
N GLY A 136 9.41 -11.38 -13.96
CA GLY A 136 10.25 -11.82 -15.07
C GLY A 136 9.47 -11.96 -16.38
N ALA A 137 8.14 -12.14 -16.30
CA ALA A 137 7.26 -12.24 -17.46
C ALA A 137 6.78 -10.88 -18.02
N ILE A 138 7.23 -9.75 -17.45
CA ILE A 138 7.00 -8.40 -18.02
C ILE A 138 7.47 -8.37 -19.49
N ARG A 139 6.65 -7.75 -20.35
CA ARG A 139 6.85 -7.63 -21.80
C ARG A 139 6.93 -6.19 -22.29
N ALA A 140 6.54 -5.18 -21.51
CA ALA A 140 6.80 -3.80 -21.88
C ALA A 140 8.29 -3.63 -22.22
N GLN A 141 8.59 -2.95 -23.31
CA GLN A 141 9.94 -2.75 -23.84
C GLN A 141 10.34 -1.28 -23.70
N ALA A 142 11.64 -1.05 -23.58
CA ALA A 142 12.28 0.24 -23.75
C ALA A 142 13.44 0.07 -24.72
N GLU A 143 13.60 1.01 -25.64
CA GLU A 143 14.74 1.07 -26.57
C GLU A 143 15.41 2.43 -26.44
N ARG A 144 16.75 2.46 -26.39
CA ARG A 144 17.51 3.71 -26.30
C ARG A 144 17.56 4.39 -27.67
N ASP A 145 17.06 5.63 -27.74
CA ASP A 145 17.05 6.47 -28.95
C ASP A 145 17.73 7.81 -28.62
N GLY A 146 19.04 7.90 -28.86
CA GLY A 146 19.82 9.10 -28.58
C GLY A 146 19.96 9.40 -27.09
N ASP A 147 19.35 10.50 -26.65
CA ASP A 147 19.26 10.98 -25.27
C ASP A 147 17.91 10.66 -24.60
N GLU A 148 17.09 9.81 -25.23
CA GLU A 148 15.80 9.35 -24.73
C GLU A 148 15.69 7.81 -24.77
N TYR A 149 14.65 7.29 -24.13
CA TYR A 149 14.16 5.93 -24.30
C TYR A 149 12.75 5.98 -24.88
N VAL A 150 12.47 5.06 -25.81
CA VAL A 150 11.15 4.85 -26.39
C VAL A 150 10.52 3.62 -25.74
N LEU A 151 9.47 3.84 -24.94
CA LEU A 151 8.78 2.79 -24.19
C LEU A 151 7.51 2.34 -24.92
N ASN A 152 7.27 1.03 -24.93
CA ASN A 152 6.07 0.41 -25.50
C ASN A 152 5.49 -0.65 -24.57
N GLY A 153 4.20 -0.58 -24.29
CA GLY A 153 3.48 -1.57 -23.49
C GLY A 153 2.22 -1.04 -22.81
N GLU A 154 1.55 -1.91 -22.08
CA GLU A 154 0.40 -1.57 -21.24
C GLU A 154 0.65 -2.05 -19.82
N LYS A 155 0.52 -1.14 -18.87
CA LYS A 155 0.48 -1.45 -17.44
C LYS A 155 -0.96 -1.42 -16.96
N VAL A 156 -1.36 -2.37 -16.13
CA VAL A 156 -2.74 -2.51 -15.64
C VAL A 156 -2.79 -2.66 -14.13
N TYR A 157 -3.94 -2.36 -13.54
CA TYR A 157 -4.18 -2.41 -12.09
C TYR A 157 -3.28 -1.44 -11.30
N ILE A 158 -2.91 -0.31 -11.91
CA ILE A 158 -2.03 0.67 -11.29
C ILE A 158 -2.86 1.60 -10.41
N THR A 159 -2.59 1.61 -9.11
CA THR A 159 -3.15 2.62 -8.20
C THR A 159 -2.68 4.00 -8.64
N ASN A 160 -3.61 4.94 -8.79
CA ASN A 160 -3.41 6.25 -9.43
C ASN A 160 -2.98 6.17 -10.92
N GLY A 161 -3.10 5.00 -11.55
CA GLY A 161 -2.72 4.78 -12.95
C GLY A 161 -3.46 5.69 -13.92
N GLY A 162 -2.72 6.29 -14.85
CA GLY A 162 -3.26 7.19 -15.86
C GLY A 162 -3.57 8.61 -15.36
N ILE A 163 -3.62 8.84 -14.05
CA ILE A 163 -3.84 10.18 -13.47
C ILE A 163 -2.64 10.70 -12.66
N ALA A 164 -1.74 9.81 -12.23
CA ALA A 164 -0.53 10.16 -11.50
C ALA A 164 0.35 11.10 -12.30
N ASP A 165 0.89 12.13 -11.65
CA ASP A 165 1.80 13.09 -12.25
C ASP A 165 3.16 12.43 -12.56
N ILE A 166 3.58 11.48 -11.72
CA ILE A 166 4.80 10.67 -11.89
C ILE A 166 4.47 9.18 -11.67
N THR A 167 4.95 8.32 -12.56
CA THR A 167 4.86 6.87 -12.41
C THR A 167 6.25 6.24 -12.54
N VAL A 168 6.66 5.41 -11.57
CA VAL A 168 7.82 4.53 -11.75
C VAL A 168 7.38 3.33 -12.61
N VAL A 169 7.83 3.27 -13.86
CA VAL A 169 7.46 2.24 -14.84
C VAL A 169 8.60 1.25 -15.03
N PHE A 170 8.28 -0.04 -15.02
CA PHE A 170 9.25 -1.10 -15.33
C PHE A 170 9.07 -1.62 -16.75
N ALA A 171 10.13 -1.61 -17.55
CA ALA A 171 10.17 -2.12 -18.91
C ALA A 171 11.50 -2.84 -19.18
N LYS A 172 11.55 -3.67 -20.21
CA LYS A 172 12.74 -4.44 -20.58
C LYS A 172 13.59 -3.73 -21.62
N ILE A 173 14.91 -3.77 -21.41
CA ILE A 173 15.94 -3.48 -22.42
C ILE A 173 16.69 -4.80 -22.62
N ASP A 174 16.74 -5.33 -23.84
CA ASP A 174 17.44 -6.58 -24.17
C ASP A 174 17.08 -7.78 -23.26
N GLY A 175 15.83 -7.82 -22.79
CA GLY A 175 15.32 -8.87 -21.91
C GLY A 175 15.49 -8.60 -20.41
N GLU A 176 16.29 -7.60 -20.02
CA GLU A 176 16.56 -7.23 -18.64
C GLU A 176 15.66 -6.10 -18.16
N LEU A 177 15.16 -6.20 -16.93
CA LEU A 177 14.19 -5.25 -16.39
C LEU A 177 14.91 -3.95 -15.98
N THR A 178 14.36 -2.80 -16.37
CA THR A 178 14.86 -1.46 -16.05
C THR A 178 13.68 -0.59 -15.58
N ALA A 179 13.93 0.36 -14.67
CA ALA A 179 12.92 1.27 -14.14
C ALA A 179 13.09 2.69 -14.71
N PHE A 180 11.98 3.38 -14.91
CA PHE A 180 11.92 4.74 -15.47
C PHE A 180 10.97 5.62 -14.68
N LEU A 181 11.34 6.88 -14.47
CA LEU A 181 10.45 7.92 -13.96
C LEU A 181 9.71 8.53 -15.15
N VAL A 182 8.45 8.13 -15.33
CA VAL A 182 7.60 8.56 -16.43
C VAL A 182 6.65 9.65 -15.93
N GLU A 183 6.64 10.81 -16.59
CA GLU A 183 5.71 11.91 -16.27
C GLU A 183 4.42 11.74 -17.08
N ARG A 184 3.27 12.17 -16.52
CA ARG A 184 1.95 12.00 -17.16
C ARG A 184 1.87 12.57 -18.58
N ASP A 185 2.52 13.71 -18.78
CA ASP A 185 2.41 14.51 -19.99
C ASP A 185 3.54 14.19 -20.99
N ASP A 186 4.35 13.15 -20.74
CA ASP A 186 5.37 12.68 -21.68
C ASP A 186 4.72 12.22 -22.99
N PRO A 187 5.27 12.57 -24.17
CA PRO A 187 4.72 12.16 -25.46
C PRO A 187 4.59 10.63 -25.53
N GLY A 188 3.40 10.12 -25.89
CA GLY A 188 3.13 8.68 -25.99
C GLY A 188 2.70 8.00 -24.69
N VAL A 189 2.59 8.74 -23.58
CA VAL A 189 1.95 8.26 -22.34
C VAL A 189 0.47 8.63 -22.35
N ALA A 190 -0.40 7.67 -22.05
CA ALA A 190 -1.83 7.92 -21.96
C ALA A 190 -2.50 7.14 -20.83
N ALA A 191 -3.58 7.71 -20.28
CA ALA A 191 -4.48 7.01 -19.39
C ALA A 191 -5.27 5.96 -20.17
N GLY A 192 -5.28 4.72 -19.68
CA GLY A 192 -6.11 3.66 -20.23
C GLY A 192 -7.43 3.50 -19.47
N ARG A 193 -7.90 2.25 -19.38
CA ARG A 193 -9.15 1.92 -18.70
C ARG A 193 -9.06 2.16 -17.18
N VAL A 194 -10.15 2.66 -16.60
CA VAL A 194 -10.36 2.67 -15.15
C VAL A 194 -11.07 1.37 -14.72
N GLU A 195 -10.53 0.73 -13.69
CA GLU A 195 -10.93 -0.59 -13.25
C GLU A 195 -12.12 -0.59 -12.28
N ARG A 196 -13.08 -1.49 -12.53
CA ARG A 196 -14.23 -1.73 -11.63
C ARG A 196 -13.88 -2.86 -10.67
N LYS A 197 -13.82 -2.53 -9.37
CA LYS A 197 -13.23 -3.40 -8.33
C LYS A 197 -14.27 -3.86 -7.31
N LEU A 198 -14.00 -5.00 -6.67
CA LEU A 198 -14.79 -5.52 -5.54
C LEU A 198 -14.75 -4.55 -4.33
N GLY A 199 -13.54 -4.14 -3.95
CA GLY A 199 -13.25 -3.28 -2.81
C GLY A 199 -12.20 -2.24 -3.16
N LEU A 200 -11.88 -1.37 -2.20
CA LEU A 200 -11.10 -0.15 -2.40
C LEU A 200 -11.67 0.71 -3.54
N ARG A 201 -13.00 0.74 -3.68
CA ARG A 201 -13.67 1.43 -4.79
C ARG A 201 -13.44 2.94 -4.77
N ALA A 202 -13.17 3.50 -3.59
CA ALA A 202 -12.80 4.91 -3.42
C ALA A 202 -11.35 5.24 -3.85
N SER A 203 -10.57 4.25 -4.31
CA SER A 203 -9.24 4.47 -4.91
C SER A 203 -9.33 4.47 -6.43
N HIS A 204 -8.52 5.32 -7.06
CA HIS A 204 -8.33 5.26 -8.50
C HIS A 204 -7.40 4.08 -8.86
N THR A 205 -7.86 3.20 -9.75
CA THR A 205 -7.04 2.13 -10.31
C THR A 205 -7.25 2.11 -11.81
N GLY A 206 -6.19 2.27 -12.58
CA GLY A 206 -6.28 2.37 -14.02
C GLY A 206 -5.08 1.76 -14.74
N SER A 207 -5.15 1.78 -16.07
CA SER A 207 -4.03 1.42 -16.92
C SER A 207 -3.17 2.62 -17.29
N VAL A 208 -1.88 2.38 -17.51
CA VAL A 208 -0.94 3.32 -18.14
C VAL A 208 -0.55 2.74 -19.49
N LEU A 209 -0.91 3.44 -20.57
CA LEU A 209 -0.58 3.07 -21.93
C LEU A 209 0.72 3.77 -22.34
N LEU A 210 1.62 3.02 -22.95
CA LEU A 210 2.91 3.49 -23.45
C LEU A 210 2.95 3.16 -24.95
N GLU A 211 2.72 4.16 -25.79
CA GLU A 211 2.70 4.04 -27.24
C GLU A 211 3.82 4.90 -27.84
N SER A 212 4.98 4.28 -28.06
CA SER A 212 6.21 5.00 -28.39
C SER A 212 6.49 6.16 -27.44
N ALA A 213 6.30 5.91 -26.13
CA ALA A 213 6.44 6.91 -25.09
C ALA A 213 7.89 7.38 -24.99
N ARG A 214 8.16 8.68 -25.17
CA ARG A 214 9.53 9.24 -25.17
C ARG A 214 9.88 9.77 -23.78
N VAL A 215 10.88 9.14 -23.16
CA VAL A 215 11.32 9.43 -21.80
C VAL A 215 12.80 9.82 -21.83
N PRO A 216 13.18 11.02 -21.34
CA PRO A 216 14.59 11.42 -21.26
C PRO A 216 15.48 10.41 -20.53
N ALA A 217 16.69 10.19 -21.03
CA ALA A 217 17.60 9.16 -20.49
C ALA A 217 18.04 9.42 -19.04
N ASP A 218 18.00 10.68 -18.58
CA ASP A 218 18.26 11.06 -17.20
C ASP A 218 17.13 10.69 -16.23
N ARG A 219 16.00 10.17 -16.73
CA ARG A 219 14.88 9.63 -15.93
C ARG A 219 14.89 8.12 -15.77
N ARG A 220 15.90 7.43 -16.32
CA ARG A 220 16.17 6.02 -15.98
C ARG A 220 16.60 5.92 -14.52
N LEU A 221 15.94 5.08 -13.74
CA LEU A 221 16.16 4.94 -12.31
C LEU A 221 17.01 3.71 -12.02
N GLY A 222 18.21 3.91 -11.45
CA GLY A 222 19.25 2.89 -11.38
C GLY A 222 19.85 2.52 -12.74
N GLU A 223 20.73 1.53 -12.78
CA GLU A 223 21.36 1.03 -14.00
C GLU A 223 20.42 0.23 -14.92
N GLU A 224 20.71 0.19 -16.23
CA GLU A 224 20.02 -0.76 -17.13
C GLU A 224 20.18 -2.18 -16.57
N GLY A 225 19.08 -2.93 -16.49
CA GLY A 225 19.05 -4.28 -15.90
C GLY A 225 18.89 -4.33 -14.36
N GLN A 226 18.97 -3.20 -13.65
CA GLN A 226 18.78 -3.17 -12.18
C GLN A 226 17.31 -3.15 -11.73
N GLY A 227 16.35 -3.20 -12.65
CA GLY A 227 14.93 -3.11 -12.31
C GLY A 227 14.43 -4.24 -11.40
N PHE A 228 15.00 -5.44 -11.48
CA PHE A 228 14.60 -6.54 -10.58
C PHE A 228 15.09 -6.32 -9.15
N GLU A 229 16.32 -5.85 -8.98
CA GLU A 229 16.89 -5.50 -7.67
C GLU A 229 16.08 -4.38 -7.01
N LEU A 230 15.79 -3.33 -7.76
CA LEU A 230 14.97 -2.20 -7.30
C LEU A 230 13.57 -2.67 -6.90
N ALA A 231 12.93 -3.55 -7.68
CA ALA A 231 11.63 -4.11 -7.33
C ALA A 231 11.68 -4.87 -6.00
N LEU A 232 12.70 -5.72 -5.79
CA LEU A 232 12.87 -6.47 -4.55
C LEU A 232 13.10 -5.54 -3.34
N ASP A 233 13.92 -4.51 -3.48
CA ASP A 233 14.14 -3.51 -2.44
C ASP A 233 12.84 -2.76 -2.10
N PHE A 234 12.10 -2.31 -3.11
CA PHE A 234 10.79 -1.67 -2.92
C PHE A 234 9.85 -2.56 -2.08
N PHE A 235 9.75 -3.85 -2.42
CA PHE A 235 8.87 -4.77 -1.72
C PHE A 235 9.25 -5.05 -0.27
N GLN A 236 10.52 -4.87 0.11
CA GLN A 236 10.94 -4.99 1.51
C GLN A 236 10.28 -3.92 2.39
N ALA A 237 10.08 -2.71 1.86
CA ALA A 237 9.42 -1.62 2.58
C ALA A 237 7.92 -1.52 2.35
N SER A 238 7.42 -1.82 1.14
CA SER A 238 6.00 -1.69 0.83
C SER A 238 5.14 -2.74 1.54
N ARG A 239 5.64 -3.98 1.70
CA ARG A 239 4.87 -5.08 2.29
C ARG A 239 4.48 -4.83 3.76
N PRO A 240 5.36 -4.34 4.64
CA PRO A 240 4.97 -3.89 5.98
C PRO A 240 3.89 -2.81 5.97
N GLN A 241 3.95 -1.85 5.05
CA GLN A 241 2.94 -0.78 4.95
C GLN A 241 1.57 -1.31 4.52
N VAL A 242 1.54 -2.21 3.53
CA VAL A 242 0.31 -2.89 3.08
C VAL A 242 -0.28 -3.76 4.19
N ALA A 243 0.59 -4.44 4.94
CA ALA A 243 0.18 -5.22 6.10
C ALA A 243 -0.42 -4.31 7.20
N ALA A 244 0.15 -3.13 7.43
CA ALA A 244 -0.42 -2.13 8.34
C ALA A 244 -1.81 -1.65 7.89
N ALA A 245 -1.99 -1.42 6.59
CA ALA A 245 -3.29 -1.06 6.04
C ALA A 245 -4.35 -2.17 6.28
N ALA A 246 -3.96 -3.44 6.13
CA ALA A 246 -4.82 -4.58 6.46
C ALA A 246 -5.17 -4.62 7.95
N VAL A 247 -4.22 -4.33 8.86
CA VAL A 247 -4.48 -4.19 10.30
C VAL A 247 -5.48 -3.07 10.57
N GLY A 248 -5.36 -1.91 9.91
CA GLY A 248 -6.29 -0.79 10.08
C GLY A 248 -7.73 -1.15 9.75
N VAL A 249 -7.95 -1.83 8.61
CA VAL A 249 -9.29 -2.32 8.21
C VAL A 249 -9.81 -3.38 9.20
N ALA A 250 -8.95 -4.31 9.60
CA ALA A 250 -9.30 -5.34 10.57
C ALA A 250 -9.73 -4.74 11.91
N ARG A 251 -8.95 -3.78 12.41
CA ARG A 251 -9.22 -3.06 13.67
C ARG A 251 -10.54 -2.29 13.60
N ALA A 252 -10.79 -1.56 12.51
CA ALA A 252 -12.05 -0.85 12.30
C ALA A 252 -13.27 -1.79 12.38
N ALA A 253 -13.19 -2.95 11.70
CA ALA A 253 -14.25 -3.95 11.71
C ALA A 253 -14.46 -4.58 13.10
N PHE A 254 -13.37 -4.88 13.80
CA PHE A 254 -13.39 -5.43 15.15
C PHE A 254 -14.02 -4.46 16.17
N GLU A 255 -13.58 -3.21 16.18
CA GLU A 255 -14.09 -2.20 17.11
C GLU A 255 -15.59 -1.96 16.89
N TYR A 256 -16.01 -1.81 15.63
CA TYR A 256 -17.41 -1.62 15.28
C TYR A 256 -18.27 -2.82 15.69
N ALA A 257 -17.83 -4.04 15.39
CA ALA A 257 -18.56 -5.25 15.76
C ALA A 257 -18.65 -5.42 17.27
N THR A 258 -17.60 -5.04 18.01
CA THR A 258 -17.59 -5.05 19.47
C THR A 258 -18.62 -4.09 20.04
N GLU A 259 -18.68 -2.86 19.52
CA GLU A 259 -19.64 -1.86 20.00
C GLU A 259 -21.08 -2.23 19.65
N TYR A 260 -21.32 -2.76 18.44
CA TYR A 260 -22.62 -3.31 18.09
C TYR A 260 -23.00 -4.47 19.01
N ALA A 261 -22.06 -5.34 19.38
CA ALA A 261 -22.33 -6.47 20.26
C ALA A 261 -22.66 -6.06 21.71
N ARG A 262 -22.12 -4.92 22.17
CA ARG A 262 -22.42 -4.36 23.50
C ARG A 262 -23.83 -3.79 23.58
N SER A 263 -24.30 -3.16 22.52
CA SER A 263 -25.59 -2.47 22.48
C SER A 263 -26.75 -3.33 21.96
N ARG A 264 -26.49 -4.24 21.02
CA ARG A 264 -27.53 -5.10 20.44
C ARG A 264 -27.98 -6.16 21.44
N GLU A 265 -29.27 -6.23 21.70
CA GLU A 265 -29.87 -7.28 22.52
C GLU A 265 -30.47 -8.42 21.69
N ALA A 266 -30.31 -9.64 22.19
CA ALA A 266 -31.06 -10.81 21.74
C ALA A 266 -31.25 -11.78 22.91
N PHE A 267 -32.45 -12.36 22.99
CA PHE A 267 -32.86 -13.23 24.10
C PHE A 267 -32.64 -12.57 25.49
N GLY A 268 -32.98 -11.27 25.60
CA GLY A 268 -33.06 -10.53 26.88
C GLY A 268 -31.75 -9.99 27.46
N ARG A 269 -30.65 -9.92 26.69
CA ARG A 269 -29.38 -9.27 27.08
C ARG A 269 -28.52 -8.95 25.86
N ALA A 270 -27.51 -8.10 26.04
CA ALA A 270 -26.50 -7.78 25.03
C ALA A 270 -25.88 -9.05 24.41
N ILE A 271 -25.73 -9.08 23.09
CA ILE A 271 -25.19 -10.26 22.39
C ILE A 271 -23.72 -10.54 22.74
N LEU A 272 -22.95 -9.53 23.19
CA LEU A 272 -21.58 -9.72 23.71
C LEU A 272 -21.52 -10.74 24.86
N SER A 273 -22.56 -10.80 25.70
CA SER A 273 -22.65 -11.76 26.81
C SER A 273 -22.94 -13.20 26.37
N ARG A 274 -23.10 -13.45 25.06
CA ARG A 274 -23.24 -14.79 24.49
C ARG A 274 -21.86 -15.33 24.19
N GLN A 275 -21.51 -16.46 24.80
CA GLN A 275 -20.17 -17.04 24.70
C GLN A 275 -19.67 -17.18 23.26
N GLY A 276 -20.52 -17.63 22.32
CA GLY A 276 -20.15 -17.74 20.91
C GLY A 276 -19.76 -16.41 20.24
N ILE A 277 -20.40 -15.30 20.63
CA ILE A 277 -20.03 -13.96 20.17
C ILE A 277 -18.79 -13.46 20.91
N GLY A 278 -18.73 -13.64 22.23
CA GLY A 278 -17.58 -13.25 23.03
C GLY A 278 -16.27 -13.92 22.58
N PHE A 279 -16.29 -15.21 22.25
CA PHE A 279 -15.14 -15.92 21.71
C PHE A 279 -14.71 -15.41 20.34
N LYS A 280 -15.67 -15.12 19.45
CA LYS A 280 -15.38 -14.53 18.14
C LYS A 280 -14.67 -13.18 18.25
N LEU A 281 -15.16 -12.30 19.13
CA LEU A 281 -14.53 -11.01 19.39
C LEU A 281 -13.16 -11.14 20.07
N ALA A 282 -12.98 -12.11 20.97
CA ALA A 282 -11.68 -12.40 21.55
C ALA A 282 -10.65 -12.86 20.50
N ASP A 283 -11.05 -13.76 19.61
CA ASP A 283 -10.22 -14.20 18.47
C ASP A 283 -9.84 -13.03 17.55
N MET A 284 -10.81 -12.15 17.26
CA MET A 284 -10.55 -10.95 16.45
C MET A 284 -9.52 -10.04 17.11
N ALA A 285 -9.64 -9.78 18.42
CA ALA A 285 -8.69 -8.96 19.16
C ALA A 285 -7.26 -9.56 19.14
N MET A 286 -7.13 -10.87 19.40
CA MET A 286 -5.84 -11.56 19.34
C MET A 286 -5.20 -11.48 17.94
N LEU A 287 -6.00 -11.62 16.89
CA LEU A 287 -5.53 -11.54 15.50
C LEU A 287 -5.05 -10.14 15.14
N VAL A 288 -5.75 -9.09 15.57
CA VAL A 288 -5.32 -7.68 15.37
C VAL A 288 -3.96 -7.44 16.01
N GLU A 289 -3.79 -7.81 17.28
CA GLU A 289 -2.52 -7.60 18.00
C GLU A 289 -1.38 -8.42 17.39
N ALA A 290 -1.62 -9.69 17.06
CA ALA A 290 -0.61 -10.53 16.42
C ALA A 290 -0.16 -9.98 15.05
N ALA A 291 -1.11 -9.49 14.24
CA ALA A 291 -0.81 -8.90 12.95
C ALA A 291 -0.01 -7.59 13.10
N ARG A 292 -0.41 -6.71 14.03
CA ARG A 292 0.30 -5.45 14.31
C ARG A 292 1.75 -5.68 14.73
N LEU A 293 1.99 -6.65 15.61
CA LEU A 293 3.36 -6.95 16.06
C LEU A 293 4.25 -7.50 14.94
N LEU A 294 3.70 -8.29 14.01
CA LEU A 294 4.44 -8.72 12.82
C LEU A 294 4.78 -7.54 11.92
N VAL A 295 3.85 -6.60 11.73
CA VAL A 295 4.07 -5.37 10.97
C VAL A 295 5.20 -4.55 11.59
N TRP A 296 5.13 -4.25 12.89
CA TRP A 296 6.15 -3.46 13.58
C TRP A 296 7.53 -4.11 13.52
N ARG A 297 7.59 -5.44 13.68
CA ARG A 297 8.85 -6.18 13.55
C ARG A 297 9.44 -6.07 12.14
N ALA A 298 8.61 -6.18 11.11
CA ALA A 298 9.07 -6.07 9.72
C ALA A 298 9.51 -4.64 9.39
N ALA A 299 8.76 -3.63 9.84
CA ALA A 299 9.11 -2.23 9.66
C ALA A 299 10.41 -1.86 10.40
N ALA A 300 10.59 -2.31 11.64
CA ALA A 300 11.83 -2.08 12.40
C ALA A 300 13.06 -2.72 11.74
N ALA A 301 12.89 -3.86 11.05
CA ALA A 301 13.98 -4.47 10.27
C ALA A 301 14.37 -3.59 9.07
N VAL A 302 13.39 -2.96 8.41
CA VAL A 302 13.66 -1.98 7.34
C VAL A 302 14.44 -0.79 7.89
N ASP A 303 14.06 -0.27 9.06
CA ASP A 303 14.74 0.86 9.71
C ASP A 303 16.17 0.51 10.15
N GLY A 304 16.39 -0.73 10.57
CA GLY A 304 17.71 -1.26 10.92
C GLY A 304 18.61 -1.57 9.72
N GLY A 305 18.12 -1.44 8.48
CA GLY A 305 18.86 -1.86 7.28
C GLY A 305 19.06 -3.38 7.18
N GLU A 306 18.25 -4.16 7.90
CA GLU A 306 18.25 -5.62 7.83
C GLU A 306 17.44 -6.09 6.61
N ASP A 307 17.69 -7.32 6.14
CA ASP A 307 16.85 -7.93 5.12
C ASP A 307 15.44 -8.20 5.67
N ALA A 308 14.50 -7.35 5.27
CA ALA A 308 13.11 -7.44 5.68
C ALA A 308 12.27 -8.35 4.77
N GLY A 309 12.85 -9.02 3.77
CA GLY A 309 12.13 -9.84 2.81
C GLY A 309 11.29 -10.96 3.45
N LEU A 310 11.87 -11.70 4.40
CA LEU A 310 11.15 -12.73 5.17
C LEU A 310 10.11 -12.11 6.10
N LEU A 311 10.51 -11.12 6.90
CA LEU A 311 9.64 -10.52 7.92
C LEU A 311 8.44 -9.79 7.29
N GLY A 312 8.66 -9.06 6.21
CA GLY A 312 7.62 -8.42 5.42
C GLY A 312 6.66 -9.43 4.81
N SER A 313 7.15 -10.57 4.31
CA SER A 313 6.29 -11.63 3.76
C SER A 313 5.43 -12.31 4.84
N LEU A 314 6.00 -12.55 6.03
CA LEU A 314 5.26 -13.05 7.19
C LEU A 314 4.15 -12.07 7.62
N ALA A 315 4.50 -10.80 7.77
CA ALA A 315 3.57 -9.75 8.17
C ALA A 315 2.42 -9.60 7.17
N LYS A 316 2.75 -9.49 5.87
CA LYS A 316 1.77 -9.31 4.79
C LYS A 316 0.82 -10.49 4.69
N ALA A 317 1.34 -11.72 4.65
CA ALA A 317 0.48 -12.91 4.58
C ALA A 317 -0.46 -13.01 5.79
N PHE A 318 0.07 -12.86 7.00
CA PHE A 318 -0.71 -12.99 8.23
C PHE A 318 -1.75 -11.88 8.35
N ALA A 319 -1.37 -10.61 8.16
CA ALA A 319 -2.28 -9.47 8.29
C ALA A 319 -3.41 -9.51 7.25
N ALA A 320 -3.11 -9.89 6.01
CA ALA A 320 -4.12 -10.02 4.96
C ALA A 320 -5.17 -11.11 5.28
N ASP A 321 -4.70 -12.29 5.72
CA ASP A 321 -5.60 -13.40 6.08
C ASP A 321 -6.40 -13.08 7.36
N ALA A 322 -5.77 -12.43 8.33
CA ALA A 322 -6.43 -11.95 9.54
C ALA A 322 -7.53 -10.93 9.21
N ALA A 323 -7.24 -9.93 8.36
CA ALA A 323 -8.20 -8.92 7.96
C ALA A 323 -9.44 -9.53 7.29
N MET A 324 -9.26 -10.50 6.38
CA MET A 324 -10.37 -11.19 5.72
C MET A 324 -11.22 -11.99 6.73
N ARG A 325 -10.58 -12.72 7.66
CA ARG A 325 -11.29 -13.46 8.71
C ARG A 325 -12.08 -12.53 9.62
N ILE A 326 -11.42 -11.49 10.13
CA ILE A 326 -12.01 -10.52 11.07
C ILE A 326 -13.20 -9.80 10.42
N THR A 327 -13.07 -9.32 9.19
CA THR A 327 -14.14 -8.59 8.52
C THR A 327 -15.35 -9.48 8.19
N THR A 328 -15.12 -10.74 7.83
CA THR A 328 -16.21 -11.72 7.67
C THR A 328 -16.90 -12.01 9.01
N ASP A 329 -16.13 -12.14 10.08
CA ASP A 329 -16.66 -12.35 11.43
C ASP A 329 -17.42 -11.12 11.95
N ALA A 330 -16.97 -9.90 11.61
CA ALA A 330 -17.68 -8.66 11.93
C ALA A 330 -19.07 -8.63 11.28
N VAL A 331 -19.18 -8.96 9.98
CA VAL A 331 -20.47 -9.11 9.29
C VAL A 331 -21.34 -10.14 10.02
N GLN A 332 -20.76 -11.27 10.42
CA GLN A 332 -21.48 -12.33 11.13
C GLN A 332 -21.99 -11.91 12.52
N VAL A 333 -21.23 -11.11 13.27
CA VAL A 333 -21.65 -10.56 14.57
C VAL A 333 -22.87 -9.65 14.43
N LEU A 334 -22.93 -8.84 13.37
CA LEU A 334 -24.06 -7.97 13.09
C LEU A 334 -25.29 -8.73 12.55
N GLY A 335 -25.08 -9.92 11.98
CA GLY A 335 -26.14 -10.72 11.36
C GLY A 335 -26.73 -10.04 10.14
N GLY A 336 -28.07 -9.96 10.04
CA GLY A 336 -28.74 -9.32 8.90
C GLY A 336 -28.31 -7.86 8.67
N ALA A 337 -28.03 -7.12 9.76
CA ALA A 337 -27.53 -5.75 9.69
C ALA A 337 -26.15 -5.65 9.02
N GLY A 338 -25.31 -6.69 9.16
CA GLY A 338 -23.97 -6.72 8.57
C GLY A 338 -23.96 -6.89 7.05
N ILE A 339 -25.11 -7.26 6.45
CA ILE A 339 -25.29 -7.35 4.99
C ILE A 339 -25.80 -6.02 4.42
N MET A 340 -26.41 -5.17 5.25
CA MET A 340 -26.96 -3.89 4.82
C MET A 340 -25.86 -2.84 4.67
N ARG A 341 -25.98 -2.01 3.64
CA ARG A 341 -25.02 -0.92 3.37
C ARG A 341 -25.13 0.26 4.34
N ASP A 342 -26.09 0.22 5.26
CA ASP A 342 -26.19 1.17 6.38
C ASP A 342 -25.08 0.93 7.43
N HIS A 343 -24.45 -0.25 7.40
CA HIS A 343 -23.32 -0.60 8.27
C HIS A 343 -22.02 -0.75 7.46
N PRO A 344 -20.88 -0.25 7.97
CA PRO A 344 -19.63 -0.21 7.20
C PRO A 344 -18.94 -1.59 7.07
N VAL A 345 -19.37 -2.61 7.81
CA VAL A 345 -18.70 -3.91 7.87
C VAL A 345 -18.69 -4.67 6.54
N GLU A 346 -19.74 -4.52 5.71
CA GLU A 346 -19.78 -5.14 4.38
C GLU A 346 -18.70 -4.54 3.46
N LYS A 347 -18.50 -3.21 3.55
CA LYS A 347 -17.46 -2.51 2.79
C LYS A 347 -16.08 -2.96 3.23
N TRP A 348 -15.81 -3.03 4.53
CA TRP A 348 -14.52 -3.51 5.02
C TRP A 348 -14.24 -4.96 4.62
N MET A 349 -15.26 -5.83 4.56
CA MET A 349 -15.13 -7.19 4.03
C MET A 349 -14.73 -7.21 2.55
N ARG A 350 -15.35 -6.34 1.72
CA ARG A 350 -14.96 -6.19 0.30
C ARG A 350 -13.53 -5.65 0.16
N ASP A 351 -13.18 -4.63 0.94
CA ASP A 351 -11.87 -3.99 0.94
C ASP A 351 -10.76 -4.97 1.38
N ALA A 352 -11.00 -5.75 2.44
CA ALA A 352 -10.02 -6.67 3.01
C ALA A 352 -9.54 -7.73 2.01
N LYS A 353 -10.38 -8.13 1.04
CA LYS A 353 -10.00 -9.13 0.06
C LYS A 353 -8.80 -8.73 -0.79
N VAL A 354 -8.64 -7.42 -1.05
CA VAL A 354 -7.57 -6.90 -1.90
C VAL A 354 -6.19 -7.21 -1.30
N PHE A 355 -6.05 -7.18 0.03
CA PHE A 355 -4.78 -7.43 0.71
C PHE A 355 -4.26 -8.86 0.54
N GLN A 356 -5.11 -9.83 0.18
CA GLN A 356 -4.64 -11.19 -0.13
C GLN A 356 -4.08 -11.30 -1.57
N VAL A 357 -4.23 -10.26 -2.40
CA VAL A 357 -3.89 -10.29 -3.83
C VAL A 357 -2.74 -9.33 -4.16
N VAL A 358 -2.84 -8.05 -3.78
CA VAL A 358 -1.88 -7.01 -4.18
C VAL A 358 -0.53 -7.17 -3.47
N GLU A 359 0.53 -6.57 -4.03
CA GLU A 359 1.86 -6.54 -3.41
C GLU A 359 2.39 -7.96 -3.09
N GLY A 360 2.12 -8.88 -4.04
CA GLY A 360 2.36 -10.32 -3.97
C GLY A 360 1.23 -11.08 -3.27
N THR A 361 0.59 -12.01 -3.98
CA THR A 361 -0.55 -12.78 -3.45
C THR A 361 -0.20 -13.56 -2.18
N SER A 362 -1.20 -13.98 -1.42
CA SER A 362 -1.03 -14.86 -0.25
C SER A 362 -0.20 -16.11 -0.56
N GLU A 363 -0.27 -16.64 -1.78
CA GLU A 363 0.54 -17.77 -2.26
C GLU A 363 1.99 -17.35 -2.54
N ILE A 364 2.21 -16.19 -3.16
CA ILE A 364 3.56 -15.66 -3.40
C ILE A 364 4.28 -15.37 -2.09
N GLN A 365 3.59 -14.79 -1.09
CA GLN A 365 4.20 -14.58 0.22
C GLN A 365 4.61 -15.91 0.87
N ARG A 366 3.76 -16.94 0.79
CA ARG A 366 4.08 -18.28 1.29
C ARG A 366 5.23 -18.92 0.52
N HIS A 367 5.30 -18.72 -0.80
CA HIS A 367 6.43 -19.16 -1.62
C HIS A 367 7.73 -18.53 -1.14
N ILE A 368 7.76 -17.21 -0.92
CA ILE A 368 8.94 -16.50 -0.41
C ILE A 368 9.34 -17.06 0.96
N VAL A 369 8.40 -17.19 1.89
CA VAL A 369 8.68 -17.79 3.22
C VAL A 369 9.26 -19.19 3.08
N ALA A 370 8.69 -20.04 2.20
CA ALA A 370 9.21 -21.38 1.96
C ALA A 370 10.63 -21.37 1.37
N THR A 371 10.94 -20.45 0.45
CA THR A 371 12.30 -20.27 -0.09
C THR A 371 13.31 -19.90 0.99
N TYR A 372 12.96 -19.00 1.90
CA TYR A 372 13.81 -18.64 3.05
C TYR A 372 14.05 -19.85 3.97
N LEU A 373 13.02 -20.62 4.28
CA LEU A 373 13.14 -21.83 5.11
C LEU A 373 14.00 -22.92 4.45
N GLY A 374 13.97 -23.01 3.12
CA GLY A 374 14.81 -23.91 2.33
C GLY A 374 16.27 -23.46 2.19
N GLY A 375 16.66 -22.32 2.76
CA GLY A 375 18.02 -21.78 2.69
C GLY A 375 18.37 -21.03 1.41
N GLY A 376 17.45 -20.94 0.44
CA GLY A 376 17.70 -20.39 -0.90
C GLY A 376 18.05 -18.89 -0.95
N HIS A 377 17.98 -18.18 0.17
CA HIS A 377 18.37 -16.77 0.25
C HIS A 377 19.84 -16.55 0.62
N ARG A 378 20.46 -17.47 1.38
CA ARG A 378 21.91 -17.39 1.69
C ARG A 378 22.76 -17.47 0.42
N ASP A 379 22.28 -18.15 -0.60
CA ASP A 379 22.98 -18.32 -1.88
C ASP A 379 22.89 -17.09 -2.82
N ARG A 380 21.97 -16.16 -2.58
CA ARG A 380 21.84 -14.93 -3.39
C ARG A 380 22.75 -13.79 -2.91
N GLN A 381 23.01 -13.70 -1.60
CA GLN A 381 23.99 -12.74 -1.05
C GLN A 381 25.45 -13.20 -1.21
N GLY A 382 25.68 -14.49 -1.56
CA GLY A 382 27.02 -15.08 -1.70
C GLY A 382 27.57 -15.13 -3.13
N ARG A 383 26.89 -14.55 -4.13
CA ARG A 383 27.42 -14.39 -5.49
C ARG A 383 27.85 -12.94 -5.71
N GLY A 384 28.92 -12.56 -5.02
CA GLY A 384 29.77 -11.43 -5.38
C GLY A 384 30.87 -11.87 -6.33
#